data_AF-A0A957J7U7-F1
#
_entry.id   AF-A0A957J7U7-F1
#
_cell.length_a   1.000
_cell.length_b   1.000
_cell.length_c   1.000
_cell.angle_alpha   90.00
_cell.angle_beta   90.00
_cell.angle_gamma   90.00
#
_symmetry.space_group_name_H-M   'P 1'
#
loop_
_entity.id
_entity.type
_entity.pdbx_description
1 polymer ?
#
loop_
_entity_poly.entity_id
_entity_poly.type
_entity_poly.pdbx_seq_one_letter_code
_entity_poly.pdbx_strand_id
1 'polypeptide(L)'
;MDALNLGLGMANAAANAHSAAKLEEMRQQGAEAALMQELIKYLRNEIFNFKKSAEAILEAEDVEPKVRVGALKLLEARLEQSGIEPTLFVELADKEYASDTIKLIQSNSSQLFLALSPPEQKETEQAVEAVMQLSEYEFYLENHDDFEEISRAKEVYDLYKTRHGCLMSMVILFGGFMILSILCSISSGINLIVSQPLIALFGSESAIVSIVGVIMLILTGMTIVAGLVWYGITVSRWQNSKKYNEAKRKIENSKDQYDISRAIEIEAKLENYSREDIVAMRDEAQATLKSFFGESPLQLMQ
;
A
#
# COMPACT_ATOMS: atom_id res chain seq x y z
N MET A 1 -1.21 -17.71 35.29
CA MET A 1 -1.47 -17.01 34.02
C MET A 1 -0.11 -16.64 33.49
N ASP A 2 0.40 -17.39 32.53
CA ASP A 2 1.82 -17.33 32.20
C ASP A 2 2.15 -16.00 31.50
N ALA A 3 3.16 -15.29 31.99
CA ALA A 3 3.68 -14.06 31.37
C ALA A 3 4.08 -14.30 29.91
N LEU A 4 4.47 -15.55 29.59
CA LEU A 4 4.74 -16.03 28.24
C LEU A 4 3.49 -16.01 27.33
N ASN A 5 2.32 -16.32 27.90
CA ASN A 5 1.05 -16.37 27.18
C ASN A 5 0.56 -14.95 26.84
N LEU A 6 0.86 -13.97 27.72
CA LEU A 6 0.62 -12.56 27.44
C LEU A 6 1.55 -12.06 26.32
N GLY A 7 2.83 -12.44 26.37
CA GLY A 7 3.82 -12.11 25.33
C GLY A 7 3.52 -12.75 23.96
N LEU A 8 3.04 -13.99 23.92
CA LEU A 8 2.75 -14.72 22.67
C LEU A 8 1.33 -14.46 22.13
N GLY A 9 0.31 -14.32 22.98
CA GLY A 9 -1.05 -13.97 22.56
C GLY A 9 -1.17 -12.55 21.97
N MET A 10 -0.22 -11.67 22.27
CA MET A 10 -0.10 -10.36 21.63
C MET A 10 0.56 -10.40 20.23
N ALA A 11 0.99 -11.57 19.72
CA ALA A 11 1.57 -11.72 18.37
C ALA A 11 0.58 -11.38 17.28
N ASN A 12 -0.70 -11.65 17.54
CA ASN A 12 -1.79 -11.38 16.61
C ASN A 12 -2.16 -9.88 16.53
N ALA A 13 -1.58 -9.04 17.38
CA ALA A 13 -1.84 -7.59 17.42
C ALA A 13 -0.89 -6.76 16.53
N ALA A 14 0.00 -7.41 15.75
CA ALA A 14 0.89 -6.76 14.79
C ALA A 14 0.15 -6.04 13.63
N ALA A 15 -1.18 -6.10 13.59
CA ALA A 15 -2.03 -5.24 12.77
C ALA A 15 -1.99 -3.74 13.19
N ASN A 16 -1.37 -3.40 14.34
CA ASN A 16 -1.52 -2.07 14.96
C ASN A 16 -0.34 -1.09 14.79
N ALA A 17 0.73 -1.47 14.08
CA ALA A 17 1.80 -0.57 13.62
C ALA A 17 1.27 0.68 12.87
N HIS A 18 0.08 0.56 12.29
CA HIS A 18 -0.58 1.63 11.55
C HIS A 18 -1.10 2.76 12.44
N SER A 19 -1.28 2.54 13.74
CA SER A 19 -1.89 3.53 14.65
C SER A 19 -0.99 4.75 14.90
N ALA A 20 0.32 4.56 15.05
CA ALA A 20 1.28 5.64 15.22
C ALA A 20 1.46 6.47 13.93
N ALA A 21 1.66 5.79 12.80
CA ALA A 21 1.78 6.43 11.49
C ALA A 21 0.51 7.20 11.11
N LYS A 22 -0.67 6.61 11.36
CA LYS A 22 -1.97 7.24 11.14
C LYS A 22 -2.20 8.45 12.04
N LEU A 23 -1.71 8.44 13.29
CA LEU A 23 -1.79 9.61 14.15
C LEU A 23 -1.02 10.80 13.57
N GLU A 24 0.19 10.55 13.06
CA GLU A 24 1.00 11.59 12.45
C GLU A 24 0.39 12.11 11.14
N GLU A 25 -0.15 11.20 10.31
CA GLU A 25 -0.91 11.58 9.11
C GLU A 25 -2.14 12.44 9.46
N MET A 26 -2.91 12.05 10.48
CA MET A 26 -4.08 12.78 10.96
C MET A 26 -3.71 14.17 11.48
N ARG A 27 -2.57 14.31 12.16
CA ARG A 27 -2.04 15.63 12.58
C ARG A 27 -1.71 16.51 11.38
N GLN A 28 -1.06 15.96 10.36
CA GLN A 28 -0.70 16.70 9.15
C GLN A 28 -1.92 17.11 8.33
N GLN A 29 -2.98 16.30 8.33
CA GLN A 29 -4.22 16.54 7.60
C GLN A 29 -5.25 17.38 8.38
N GLY A 30 -4.95 17.79 9.62
CA GLY A 30 -5.87 18.57 10.45
C GLY A 30 -7.15 17.83 10.81
N ALA A 31 -7.03 16.51 11.07
CA ALA A 31 -8.16 15.66 11.39
C ALA A 31 -8.91 16.10 12.66
N GLU A 32 -10.15 15.60 12.82
CA GLU A 32 -10.98 15.94 13.98
C GLU A 32 -10.31 15.59 15.31
N ALA A 33 -10.32 16.55 16.25
CA ALA A 33 -9.68 16.43 17.55
C ALA A 33 -10.16 15.22 18.37
N ALA A 34 -11.41 14.78 18.19
CA ALA A 34 -11.98 13.62 18.86
C ALA A 34 -11.30 12.31 18.44
N LEU A 35 -11.06 12.12 17.12
CA LEU A 35 -10.39 10.94 16.62
C LEU A 35 -8.92 10.88 17.06
N MET A 36 -8.24 12.02 17.07
CA MET A 36 -6.86 12.09 17.59
C MET A 36 -6.80 11.72 19.07
N GLN A 37 -7.76 12.15 19.88
CA GLN A 37 -7.82 11.78 21.30
C GLN A 37 -8.08 10.29 21.52
N GLU A 38 -8.96 9.69 20.73
CA GLU A 38 -9.23 8.25 20.81
C GLU A 38 -8.00 7.42 20.44
N LEU A 39 -7.28 7.83 19.39
CA LEU A 39 -6.03 7.20 18.97
C LEU A 39 -4.92 7.37 20.02
N ILE A 40 -4.77 8.55 20.61
CA ILE A 40 -3.82 8.76 21.73
C ILE A 40 -4.18 7.85 22.92
N LYS A 41 -5.46 7.72 23.26
CA LYS A 41 -5.92 6.82 24.34
C LYS A 41 -5.59 5.36 24.02
N TYR A 42 -5.75 4.94 22.77
CA TYR A 42 -5.35 3.62 22.32
C TYR A 42 -3.84 3.40 22.52
N LEU A 43 -2.99 4.34 22.05
CA LEU A 43 -1.53 4.26 22.20
C LEU A 43 -1.10 4.25 23.67
N ARG A 44 -1.78 5.01 24.55
CA ARG A 44 -1.56 4.98 26.01
C ARG A 44 -1.82 3.60 26.60
N ASN A 45 -2.90 2.94 26.17
CA ASN A 45 -3.21 1.60 26.64
C ASN A 45 -2.19 0.57 26.13
N GLU A 46 -1.72 0.71 24.89
CA GLU A 46 -0.68 -0.18 24.36
C GLU A 46 0.63 -0.04 25.10
N ILE A 47 1.15 1.18 25.30
CA ILE A 47 2.41 1.37 26.03
C ILE A 47 2.31 0.89 27.48
N PHE A 48 1.15 1.03 28.11
CA PHE A 48 0.88 0.47 29.43
C PHE A 48 0.92 -1.05 29.44
N ASN A 49 0.35 -1.69 28.42
CA ASN A 49 0.40 -3.15 28.27
C ASN A 49 1.83 -3.63 28.03
N PHE A 50 2.62 -2.93 27.20
CA PHE A 50 4.04 -3.21 27.01
C PHE A 50 4.80 -3.19 28.34
N LYS A 51 4.60 -2.15 29.17
CA LYS A 51 5.24 -2.06 30.48
C LYS A 51 4.86 -3.23 31.37
N LYS A 52 3.57 -3.53 31.49
CA LYS A 52 3.08 -4.66 32.31
C LYS A 52 3.64 -5.99 31.87
N SER A 53 3.69 -6.24 30.55
CA SER A 53 4.29 -7.45 30.00
C SER A 53 5.77 -7.54 30.34
N ALA A 54 6.51 -6.43 30.22
CA ALA A 54 7.93 -6.40 30.56
C ALA A 54 8.16 -6.70 32.04
N GLU A 55 7.42 -6.05 32.94
CA GLU A 55 7.48 -6.29 34.39
C GLU A 55 7.15 -7.75 34.72
N ALA A 56 6.08 -8.30 34.15
CA ALA A 56 5.69 -9.70 34.35
C ALA A 56 6.74 -10.70 33.84
N ILE A 57 7.40 -10.41 32.71
CA ILE A 57 8.49 -11.23 32.19
C ILE A 57 9.69 -11.16 33.13
N LEU A 58 10.05 -9.98 33.62
CA LEU A 58 11.20 -9.79 34.52
C LEU A 58 11.00 -10.45 35.88
N GLU A 59 9.76 -10.42 36.41
CA GLU A 59 9.38 -11.03 37.68
C GLU A 59 9.19 -12.56 37.61
N ALA A 60 9.14 -13.15 36.41
CA ALA A 60 9.01 -14.59 36.23
C ALA A 60 10.34 -15.32 36.51
N GLU A 61 10.66 -15.50 37.79
CA GLU A 61 11.88 -16.17 38.27
C GLU A 61 11.89 -17.69 38.04
N ASP A 62 10.71 -18.30 37.88
CA ASP A 62 10.52 -19.73 37.65
C ASP A 62 10.71 -20.16 36.19
N VAL A 63 10.82 -19.18 35.27
CA VAL A 63 11.03 -19.40 33.85
C VAL A 63 12.53 -19.47 33.54
N GLU A 64 12.93 -20.39 32.65
CA GLU A 64 14.31 -20.53 32.22
C GLU A 64 14.86 -19.18 31.68
N PRO A 65 16.08 -18.75 32.08
CA PRO A 65 16.62 -17.45 31.70
C PRO A 65 16.55 -17.14 30.21
N LYS A 66 16.90 -18.10 29.35
CA LYS A 66 16.87 -17.92 27.88
C LYS A 66 15.46 -17.66 27.35
N VAL A 67 14.46 -18.36 27.89
CA VAL A 67 13.05 -18.22 27.50
C VAL A 67 12.53 -16.84 27.88
N ARG A 68 12.88 -16.38 29.09
CA ARG A 68 12.56 -15.03 29.56
C ARG A 68 13.20 -13.95 28.69
N VAL A 69 14.47 -14.11 28.31
CA VAL A 69 15.15 -13.19 27.38
C VAL A 69 14.46 -13.18 26.02
N GLY A 70 14.14 -14.35 25.46
CA GLY A 70 13.42 -14.46 24.19
C GLY A 70 12.06 -13.77 24.21
N ALA A 71 11.29 -13.92 25.29
CA ALA A 71 10.03 -13.21 25.47
C ALA A 71 10.22 -11.67 25.52
N LEU A 72 11.26 -11.20 26.21
CA LEU A 72 11.56 -9.76 26.30
C LEU A 72 12.06 -9.18 24.97
N LYS A 73 12.86 -9.94 24.21
CA LYS A 73 13.32 -9.58 22.86
C LYS A 73 12.18 -9.53 21.86
N LEU A 74 11.23 -10.45 21.95
CA LEU A 74 10.00 -10.42 21.17
C LEU A 74 9.16 -9.18 21.50
N LEU A 75 9.04 -8.85 22.80
CA LEU A 75 8.34 -7.65 23.25
C LEU A 75 8.99 -6.36 22.73
N GLU A 76 10.33 -6.31 22.73
CA GLU A 76 11.13 -5.22 22.15
C GLU A 76 10.85 -5.05 20.65
N ALA A 77 10.95 -6.14 19.87
CA ALA A 77 10.69 -6.10 18.43
C ALA A 77 9.26 -5.59 18.11
N ARG A 78 8.27 -5.96 18.93
CA ARG A 78 6.89 -5.45 18.75
C ARG A 78 6.73 -3.99 19.14
N LEU A 79 7.38 -3.56 20.20
CA LEU A 79 7.38 -2.14 20.57
C LEU A 79 7.98 -1.31 19.42
N GLU A 80 9.07 -1.77 18.81
CA GLU A 80 9.65 -1.13 17.62
C GLU A 80 8.67 -1.11 16.44
N GLN A 81 8.05 -2.26 16.12
CA GLN A 81 7.06 -2.34 15.05
C GLN A 81 5.81 -1.47 15.28
N SER A 82 5.41 -1.26 16.55
CA SER A 82 4.25 -0.41 16.88
C SER A 82 4.45 1.05 16.49
N GLY A 83 5.71 1.50 16.32
CA GLY A 83 6.05 2.89 16.06
C GLY A 83 5.73 3.84 17.22
N ILE A 84 5.45 3.32 18.42
CA ILE A 84 5.16 4.15 19.59
C ILE A 84 6.43 4.89 20.02
N GLU A 85 6.40 6.21 19.87
CA GLU A 85 7.46 7.10 20.35
C GLU A 85 6.93 8.11 21.37
N PRO A 86 7.77 8.59 22.31
CA PRO A 86 7.38 9.62 23.27
C PRO A 86 6.88 10.92 22.60
N THR A 87 7.33 11.19 21.38
CA THR A 87 6.96 12.38 20.59
C THR A 87 5.49 12.39 20.18
N LEU A 88 4.84 11.22 20.10
CA LEU A 88 3.44 11.09 19.71
C LEU A 88 2.49 11.70 20.75
N PHE A 89 2.86 11.66 22.02
CA PHE A 89 2.03 12.14 23.11
C PHE A 89 2.14 13.66 23.30
N VAL A 90 1.09 14.30 23.78
CA VAL A 90 1.09 15.76 24.04
C VAL A 90 1.48 16.05 25.48
N GLU A 91 0.92 15.30 26.43
CA GLU A 91 1.12 15.48 27.86
C GLU A 91 2.50 14.99 28.28
N LEU A 92 3.22 15.78 29.08
CA LEU A 92 4.57 15.45 29.52
C LEU A 92 4.63 14.10 30.25
N ALA A 93 3.64 13.83 31.11
CA ALA A 93 3.57 12.59 31.88
C ALA A 93 3.53 11.33 30.98
N ASP A 94 2.79 11.38 29.87
CA ASP A 94 2.76 10.26 28.92
C ASP A 94 4.08 10.08 28.18
N LYS A 95 4.76 11.20 27.84
CA LYS A 95 6.08 11.15 27.20
C LYS A 95 7.10 10.47 28.09
N GLU A 96 7.11 10.86 29.36
CA GLU A 96 7.99 10.27 30.37
C GLU A 96 7.66 8.79 30.55
N TYR A 97 6.38 8.45 30.69
CA TYR A 97 5.93 7.07 30.81
C TYR A 97 6.35 6.20 29.61
N ALA A 98 6.16 6.69 28.38
CA ALA A 98 6.57 5.99 27.17
C ALA A 98 8.10 5.85 27.09
N SER A 99 8.84 6.92 27.38
CA SER A 99 10.31 6.92 27.40
C SER A 99 10.86 5.91 28.40
N ASP A 100 10.30 5.88 29.61
CA ASP A 100 10.72 4.96 30.67
C ASP A 100 10.37 3.51 30.32
N THR A 101 9.22 3.28 29.69
CA THR A 101 8.81 1.94 29.24
C THR A 101 9.73 1.41 28.14
N ILE A 102 10.05 2.26 27.14
CA ILE A 102 10.98 1.90 26.06
C ILE A 102 12.36 1.57 26.66
N LYS A 103 12.87 2.41 27.55
CA LYS A 103 14.16 2.16 28.24
C LYS A 103 14.14 0.89 29.08
N LEU A 104 13.05 0.63 29.80
CA LEU A 104 12.89 -0.58 30.61
C LEU A 104 13.05 -1.82 29.73
N ILE A 105 12.33 -1.87 28.61
CA ILE A 105 12.36 -3.02 27.70
C ILE A 105 13.73 -3.17 27.04
N GLN A 106 14.24 -2.13 26.39
CA GLN A 106 15.50 -2.18 25.64
C GLN A 106 16.72 -2.43 26.54
N SER A 107 16.76 -1.80 27.72
CA SER A 107 17.90 -1.97 28.62
C SER A 107 17.92 -3.38 29.22
N ASN A 108 16.77 -3.89 29.67
CA ASN A 108 16.72 -5.23 30.23
C ASN A 108 16.88 -6.32 29.15
N SER A 109 16.31 -6.13 27.96
CA SER A 109 16.48 -7.09 26.86
C SER A 109 17.96 -7.21 26.48
N SER A 110 18.67 -6.09 26.36
CA SER A 110 20.10 -6.07 26.02
C SER A 110 20.95 -6.67 27.15
N GLN A 111 20.74 -6.24 28.40
CA GLN A 111 21.53 -6.72 29.53
C GLN A 111 21.34 -8.22 29.77
N LEU A 112 20.09 -8.72 29.77
CA LEU A 112 19.81 -10.13 30.00
C LEU A 112 20.30 -10.99 28.82
N PHE A 113 20.18 -10.49 27.58
CA PHE A 113 20.69 -11.20 26.40
C PHE A 113 22.21 -11.35 26.43
N LEU A 114 22.94 -10.29 26.81
CA LEU A 114 24.40 -10.35 26.96
C LEU A 114 24.85 -11.25 28.11
N ALA A 115 23.97 -11.53 29.09
CA ALA A 115 24.25 -12.46 30.18
C ALA A 115 24.09 -13.93 29.77
N LEU A 116 23.44 -14.22 28.64
CA LEU A 116 23.34 -15.58 28.09
C LEU A 116 24.67 -16.03 27.49
N SER A 117 24.89 -17.34 27.43
CA SER A 117 26.01 -17.91 26.68
C SER A 117 25.83 -17.71 25.17
N PRO A 118 26.92 -17.69 24.37
CA PRO A 118 26.81 -17.50 22.92
C PRO A 118 25.88 -18.51 22.19
N PRO A 119 25.83 -19.80 22.57
CA PRO A 119 24.84 -20.73 22.01
C PRO A 119 23.40 -20.34 22.33
N GLU A 120 23.11 -19.95 23.59
CA GLU A 120 21.77 -19.53 24.01
C GLU A 120 21.35 -18.21 23.36
N GLN A 121 22.28 -17.28 23.14
CA GLN A 121 22.04 -16.06 22.38
C GLN A 121 21.55 -16.39 20.98
N LYS A 122 22.23 -17.31 20.29
CA LYS A 122 21.85 -17.75 18.95
C LYS A 122 20.49 -18.46 18.93
N GLU A 123 20.24 -19.37 19.88
CA GLU A 123 18.92 -20.03 20.02
C GLU A 123 17.81 -19.00 20.23
N THR A 124 18.07 -17.97 21.05
CA THR A 124 17.12 -16.90 21.34
C THR A 124 16.84 -16.04 20.10
N GLU A 125 17.88 -15.65 19.35
CA GLU A 125 17.72 -14.91 18.09
C GLU A 125 16.90 -15.70 17.08
N GLN A 126 17.22 -16.99 16.89
CA GLN A 126 16.49 -17.88 15.98
C GLN A 126 15.02 -18.03 16.38
N ALA A 127 14.74 -18.16 17.69
CA ALA A 127 13.37 -18.25 18.17
C ALA A 127 12.60 -16.94 17.95
N VAL A 128 13.21 -15.79 18.24
CA VAL A 128 12.59 -14.48 18.02
C VAL A 128 12.31 -14.28 16.54
N GLU A 129 13.29 -14.54 15.67
CA GLU A 129 13.13 -14.45 14.21
C GLU A 129 12.00 -15.37 13.71
N ALA A 130 11.95 -16.61 14.20
CA ALA A 130 10.89 -17.55 13.87
C ALA A 130 9.50 -17.04 14.25
N VAL A 131 9.32 -16.39 15.41
CA VAL A 131 8.02 -15.78 15.77
C VAL A 131 7.65 -14.68 14.78
N MET A 132 8.59 -13.80 14.46
CA MET A 132 8.33 -12.66 13.57
C MET A 132 7.91 -13.13 12.19
N GLN A 133 8.66 -14.10 11.63
CA GLN A 133 8.37 -14.69 10.32
C GLN A 133 7.07 -15.51 10.31
N LEU A 134 6.76 -16.23 11.39
CA LEU A 134 5.53 -17.02 11.48
C LEU A 134 4.29 -16.17 11.23
N SER A 135 4.24 -14.98 11.83
CA SER A 135 3.13 -14.05 11.62
C SER A 135 3.01 -13.57 10.16
N GLU A 136 4.13 -13.44 9.44
CA GLU A 136 4.14 -13.08 8.03
C GLU A 136 3.67 -14.25 7.15
N TYR A 137 4.14 -15.47 7.44
CA TYR A 137 3.72 -16.68 6.70
C TYR A 137 2.23 -16.98 6.88
N GLU A 138 1.70 -16.87 8.09
CA GLU A 138 0.28 -17.09 8.35
C GLU A 138 -0.58 -16.03 7.66
N PHE A 139 -0.21 -14.76 7.79
CA PHE A 139 -0.90 -13.66 7.12
C PHE A 139 -0.88 -13.82 5.60
N TYR A 140 0.25 -14.27 5.05
CA TYR A 140 0.40 -14.56 3.62
C TYR A 140 -0.49 -15.72 3.16
N LEU A 141 -0.44 -16.86 3.87
CA LEU A 141 -1.19 -18.05 3.49
C LEU A 141 -2.71 -17.87 3.61
N GLU A 142 -3.16 -17.01 4.51
CA GLU A 142 -4.58 -16.67 4.67
C GLU A 142 -5.10 -15.74 3.56
N ASN A 143 -4.26 -14.81 3.08
CA ASN A 143 -4.67 -13.73 2.16
C ASN A 143 -3.97 -13.78 0.79
N HIS A 144 -3.36 -14.91 0.43
CA HIS A 144 -2.55 -15.09 -0.78
C HIS A 144 -3.26 -14.59 -2.04
N ASP A 145 -4.50 -15.03 -2.26
CA ASP A 145 -5.26 -14.72 -3.48
C ASP A 145 -5.54 -13.20 -3.57
N ASP A 146 -5.80 -12.56 -2.44
CA ASP A 146 -6.00 -11.11 -2.36
C ASP A 146 -4.69 -10.35 -2.61
N PHE A 147 -3.54 -10.86 -2.16
CA PHE A 147 -2.24 -10.23 -2.39
C PHE A 147 -1.81 -10.29 -3.84
N GLU A 148 -2.00 -11.44 -4.50
CA GLU A 148 -1.75 -11.59 -5.93
C GLU A 148 -2.62 -10.60 -6.72
N GLU A 149 -3.88 -10.44 -6.33
CA GLU A 149 -4.81 -9.49 -6.96
C GLU A 149 -4.41 -8.02 -6.71
N ILE A 150 -4.02 -7.68 -5.47
CA ILE A 150 -3.55 -6.33 -5.10
C ILE A 150 -2.25 -5.99 -5.83
N SER A 151 -1.31 -6.93 -5.90
CA SER A 151 -0.03 -6.76 -6.59
C SER A 151 -0.24 -6.47 -8.07
N ARG A 152 -1.05 -7.28 -8.76
CA ARG A 152 -1.46 -7.06 -10.16
C ARG A 152 -2.18 -5.73 -10.35
N ALA A 153 -3.10 -5.38 -9.45
CA ALA A 153 -3.81 -4.11 -9.50
C ALA A 153 -2.84 -2.93 -9.35
N LYS A 154 -1.83 -3.03 -8.48
CA LYS A 154 -0.81 -2.00 -8.29
C LYS A 154 0.06 -1.81 -9.52
N GLU A 155 0.52 -2.87 -10.17
CA GLU A 155 1.28 -2.77 -11.43
C GLU A 155 0.49 -2.00 -12.50
N VAL A 156 -0.79 -2.34 -12.66
CA VAL A 156 -1.69 -1.64 -13.59
C VAL A 156 -1.86 -0.18 -13.17
N TYR A 157 -2.08 0.08 -11.88
CA TYR A 157 -2.22 1.43 -11.36
C TYR A 157 -0.99 2.28 -11.64
N ASP A 158 0.21 1.79 -11.33
CA ASP A 158 1.47 2.52 -11.51
C ASP A 158 1.80 2.76 -13.00
N LEU A 159 1.52 1.78 -13.87
CA LEU A 159 1.70 1.92 -15.31
C LEU A 159 0.87 3.06 -15.91
N TYR A 160 -0.36 3.27 -15.40
CA TYR A 160 -1.29 4.24 -15.98
C TYR A 160 -1.35 5.58 -15.19
N LYS A 161 -0.98 5.64 -13.91
CA LYS A 161 -1.02 6.84 -13.06
C LYS A 161 -0.30 8.04 -13.68
N THR A 162 0.90 7.83 -14.19
CA THR A 162 1.74 8.89 -14.80
C THR A 162 1.16 9.43 -16.11
N ARG A 163 0.31 8.66 -16.79
CA ARG A 163 -0.23 8.97 -18.12
C ARG A 163 -1.52 9.82 -18.10
N HIS A 164 -2.23 9.85 -16.97
CA HIS A 164 -3.58 10.43 -16.90
C HIS A 164 -3.64 11.91 -16.48
N GLY A 165 -2.63 12.47 -15.81
CA GLY A 165 -2.70 13.83 -15.23
C GLY A 165 -2.64 14.99 -16.23
N CYS A 166 -1.68 15.00 -17.15
CA CYS A 166 -1.45 16.15 -18.05
C CYS A 166 -2.04 15.95 -19.46
N LEU A 167 -2.21 14.69 -19.88
CA LEU A 167 -2.52 14.37 -21.26
C LEU A 167 -4.03 14.34 -21.57
N MET A 168 -4.89 14.12 -20.57
CA MET A 168 -6.35 14.15 -20.74
C MET A 168 -6.88 15.57 -21.01
N SER A 169 -6.29 16.59 -20.39
CA SER A 169 -6.67 17.99 -20.64
C SER A 169 -6.35 18.42 -22.08
N MET A 170 -5.19 18.00 -22.61
CA MET A 170 -4.85 18.23 -24.02
C MET A 170 -5.81 17.52 -24.99
N VAL A 171 -6.29 16.32 -24.65
CA VAL A 171 -7.21 15.55 -25.50
C VAL A 171 -8.55 16.26 -25.66
N ILE A 172 -9.10 16.80 -24.58
CA ILE A 172 -10.39 17.51 -24.64
C ILE A 172 -10.27 18.77 -25.50
N LEU A 173 -9.17 19.52 -25.35
CA LEU A 173 -8.91 20.74 -26.12
C LEU A 173 -8.71 20.46 -27.62
N PHE A 174 -7.89 19.46 -27.99
CA PHE A 174 -7.66 19.11 -29.39
C PHE A 174 -8.88 18.47 -30.05
N GLY A 175 -9.64 17.64 -29.31
CA GLY A 175 -10.88 17.04 -29.81
C GLY A 175 -11.94 18.09 -30.14
N GLY A 176 -12.11 19.09 -29.26
CA GLY A 176 -12.99 20.23 -29.52
C GLY A 176 -12.59 21.02 -30.76
N PHE A 177 -11.29 21.25 -30.95
CA PHE A 177 -10.77 21.97 -32.12
C PHE A 177 -11.00 21.21 -33.43
N MET A 178 -10.83 19.89 -33.43
CA MET A 178 -11.06 19.04 -34.61
C MET A 178 -12.54 18.97 -35.02
N ILE A 179 -13.47 18.87 -34.06
CA ILE A 179 -14.90 18.89 -34.37
C ILE A 179 -15.29 20.26 -34.96
N LEU A 180 -14.77 21.35 -34.38
CA LEU A 180 -15.02 22.70 -34.86
C LEU A 180 -14.48 22.91 -36.28
N SER A 181 -13.29 22.41 -36.60
CA SER A 181 -12.69 22.54 -37.93
C SER A 181 -13.45 21.76 -39.00
N ILE A 182 -13.94 20.55 -38.68
CA ILE A 182 -14.82 19.78 -39.56
C ILE A 182 -16.14 20.53 -39.82
N LEU A 183 -16.78 21.08 -38.78
CA LEU A 183 -18.02 21.85 -38.93
C LEU A 183 -17.84 23.11 -39.80
N CYS A 184 -16.73 23.85 -39.62
CA CYS A 184 -16.39 25.00 -40.46
C CYS A 184 -16.09 24.60 -41.93
N SER A 185 -15.53 23.42 -42.15
CA SER A 185 -15.22 22.93 -43.50
C SER A 185 -16.49 22.53 -44.25
N ILE A 186 -17.45 21.90 -43.55
CA ILE A 186 -18.76 21.54 -44.10
C ILE A 186 -19.56 22.80 -44.47
N SER A 187 -19.61 23.82 -43.60
CA SER A 187 -20.35 25.06 -43.89
C SER A 187 -19.78 25.82 -45.09
N SER A 188 -18.45 25.85 -45.22
CA SER A 188 -17.76 26.48 -46.35
C SER A 188 -17.99 25.72 -47.66
N GLY A 189 -17.99 24.39 -47.62
CA GLY A 189 -18.27 23.54 -48.79
C GLY A 189 -19.70 23.65 -49.31
N ILE A 190 -20.69 23.73 -48.40
CA ILE A 190 -22.10 23.92 -48.77
C ILE A 190 -22.29 25.28 -49.47
N ASN A 191 -21.69 26.34 -48.95
CA ASN A 191 -21.75 27.67 -49.58
C ASN A 191 -21.16 27.66 -51.00
N LEU A 192 -20.07 26.92 -51.22
CA LEU A 192 -19.45 26.80 -52.54
C LEU A 192 -20.40 26.12 -53.55
N ILE A 193 -21.07 25.03 -53.15
CA ILE A 193 -22.01 24.29 -54.01
C ILE A 193 -23.25 25.12 -54.34
N VAL A 194 -23.80 25.84 -53.35
CA VAL A 194 -25.00 26.70 -53.54
C VAL A 194 -24.69 27.93 -54.41
N SER A 195 -23.44 28.43 -54.40
CA SER A 195 -23.01 29.56 -55.23
C SER A 195 -22.67 29.22 -56.68
N GLN A 196 -22.50 27.94 -57.04
CA GLN A 196 -22.09 27.52 -58.39
C GLN A 196 -23.02 27.97 -59.55
N PRO A 197 -24.36 28.00 -59.43
CA PRO A 197 -25.20 28.49 -60.52
C PRO A 197 -25.04 30.00 -60.80
N LEU A 198 -24.43 30.77 -59.90
CA LEU A 198 -24.20 32.22 -60.05
C LEU A 198 -22.87 32.55 -60.75
N ILE A 199 -21.86 31.68 -60.64
CA ILE A 199 -20.51 31.89 -61.21
C ILE A 199 -20.45 31.47 -62.69
N ALA A 200 -21.32 30.57 -63.15
CA ALA A 200 -21.41 30.16 -64.55
C ALA A 200 -21.83 31.29 -65.52
N LEU A 201 -22.31 32.44 -65.01
CA LEU A 201 -22.69 33.62 -65.80
C LEU A 201 -21.51 34.56 -66.14
N PHE A 202 -20.35 34.42 -65.50
CA PHE A 202 -19.19 35.28 -65.73
C PHE A 202 -17.98 34.44 -66.16
N GLY A 203 -17.60 34.56 -67.43
CA GLY A 203 -16.59 33.72 -68.07
C GLY A 203 -15.15 33.95 -67.61
N SER A 204 -14.34 32.88 -67.76
CA SER A 204 -12.86 32.80 -67.78
C SER A 204 -12.05 32.61 -66.48
N GLU A 205 -12.63 32.46 -65.29
CA GLU A 205 -11.87 32.16 -64.06
C GLU A 205 -11.88 30.68 -63.61
N SER A 206 -12.10 29.74 -64.54
CA SER A 206 -12.32 28.31 -64.22
C SER A 206 -11.10 27.56 -63.66
N ALA A 207 -9.87 28.07 -63.84
CA ALA A 207 -8.64 27.42 -63.36
C ALA A 207 -8.38 27.63 -61.85
N ILE A 208 -8.82 28.75 -61.28
CA ILE A 208 -8.63 29.04 -59.85
C ILE A 208 -9.58 28.17 -59.01
N VAL A 209 -10.81 27.98 -59.50
CA VAL A 209 -11.82 27.13 -58.85
C VAL A 209 -11.38 25.67 -58.77
N SER A 210 -10.69 25.13 -59.78
CA SER A 210 -10.20 23.75 -59.75
C SER A 210 -9.07 23.53 -58.75
N ILE A 211 -8.16 24.50 -58.58
CA ILE A 211 -7.06 24.40 -57.61
C ILE A 211 -7.61 24.44 -56.17
N VAL A 212 -8.55 25.36 -55.89
CA VAL A 212 -9.22 25.46 -54.59
C VAL A 212 -9.97 24.17 -54.25
N GLY A 213 -10.64 23.55 -55.24
CA GLY A 213 -11.33 22.27 -55.06
C GLY A 213 -10.40 21.12 -54.67
N VAL A 214 -9.24 21.00 -55.31
CA VAL A 214 -8.24 19.97 -54.97
C VAL A 214 -7.64 20.19 -53.58
N ILE A 215 -7.34 21.44 -53.21
CA ILE A 215 -6.82 21.78 -51.87
C ILE A 215 -7.85 21.41 -50.79
N MET A 216 -9.14 21.73 -51.00
CA MET A 216 -10.22 21.35 -50.09
C MET A 216 -10.35 19.83 -49.93
N LEU A 217 -10.19 19.07 -51.02
CA LEU A 217 -10.26 17.61 -50.99
C LEU A 217 -9.10 17.00 -50.20
N ILE A 218 -7.88 17.53 -50.36
CA ILE A 218 -6.70 17.12 -49.58
C ILE A 218 -6.88 17.45 -48.10
N LEU A 219 -7.35 18.66 -47.76
CA LEU A 219 -7.64 19.05 -46.37
C LEU A 219 -8.69 18.13 -45.75
N THR A 220 -9.76 17.82 -46.48
CA THR A 220 -10.81 16.90 -46.02
C THR A 220 -10.24 15.49 -45.78
N GLY A 221 -9.44 14.97 -46.71
CA GLY A 221 -8.77 13.68 -46.56
C GLY A 221 -7.86 13.62 -45.31
N MET A 222 -7.07 14.68 -45.08
CA MET A 222 -6.22 14.77 -43.88
C MET A 222 -7.03 14.82 -42.59
N THR A 223 -8.17 15.53 -42.56
CA THR A 223 -9.05 15.55 -41.36
C THR A 223 -9.66 14.18 -41.06
N ILE A 224 -10.03 13.41 -42.09
CA ILE A 224 -10.59 12.06 -41.91
C ILE A 224 -9.53 11.11 -41.34
N VAL A 225 -8.31 11.11 -41.92
CA VAL A 225 -7.20 10.27 -41.41
C VAL A 225 -6.84 10.66 -39.99
N ALA A 226 -6.72 11.95 -39.69
CA ALA A 226 -6.50 12.45 -38.34
C ALA A 226 -7.62 12.03 -37.37
N GLY A 227 -8.88 12.06 -37.83
CA GLY A 227 -10.05 11.61 -37.05
C GLY A 227 -10.03 10.10 -36.75
N LEU A 228 -9.61 9.26 -37.69
CA LEU A 228 -9.48 7.81 -37.48
C LEU A 228 -8.34 7.46 -36.51
N VAL A 229 -7.17 8.09 -36.68
CA VAL A 229 -6.04 7.94 -35.74
C VAL A 229 -6.45 8.41 -34.34
N TRP A 230 -7.17 9.53 -34.27
CA TRP A 230 -7.73 10.05 -33.03
C TRP A 230 -8.70 9.08 -32.37
N TYR A 231 -9.65 8.52 -33.14
CA TYR A 231 -10.60 7.54 -32.65
C TYR A 231 -9.91 6.29 -32.07
N GLY A 232 -8.87 5.79 -32.75
CA GLY A 232 -8.07 4.68 -32.22
C GLY A 232 -7.39 5.01 -30.88
N ILE A 233 -6.82 6.22 -30.77
CA ILE A 233 -6.18 6.69 -29.54
C ILE A 233 -7.20 6.86 -28.40
N THR A 234 -8.38 7.42 -28.68
CA THR A 234 -9.41 7.64 -27.64
C THR A 234 -10.03 6.34 -27.17
N VAL A 235 -10.32 5.39 -28.06
CA VAL A 235 -10.84 4.07 -27.69
C VAL A 235 -9.83 3.29 -26.86
N SER A 236 -8.56 3.26 -27.27
CA SER A 236 -7.49 2.62 -26.48
C SER A 236 -7.35 3.26 -25.10
N ARG A 237 -7.44 4.59 -25.01
CA ARG A 237 -7.39 5.31 -23.73
C ARG A 237 -8.60 5.07 -22.85
N TRP A 238 -9.80 4.95 -23.42
CA TRP A 238 -11.01 4.62 -22.66
C TRP A 238 -10.91 3.22 -22.06
N GLN A 239 -10.43 2.23 -22.82
CA GLN A 239 -10.16 0.89 -22.31
C GLN A 239 -9.09 0.93 -21.19
N ASN A 240 -8.01 1.67 -21.37
CA ASN A 240 -6.96 1.82 -20.35
C ASN A 240 -7.48 2.54 -19.09
N SER A 241 -8.34 3.57 -19.24
CA SER A 241 -8.95 4.26 -18.11
C SER A 241 -9.88 3.36 -17.31
N LYS A 242 -10.60 2.44 -17.97
CA LYS A 242 -11.40 1.43 -17.26
C LYS A 242 -10.51 0.51 -16.42
N LYS A 243 -9.43 -0.02 -17.01
CA LYS A 243 -8.46 -0.86 -16.30
C LYS A 243 -7.83 -0.12 -15.11
N TYR A 244 -7.44 1.14 -15.31
CA TYR A 244 -6.91 1.99 -14.24
C TYR A 244 -7.92 2.23 -13.11
N ASN A 245 -9.17 2.58 -13.44
CA ASN A 245 -10.20 2.84 -12.43
C ASN A 245 -10.59 1.56 -11.67
N GLU A 246 -10.61 0.41 -12.35
CA GLU A 246 -10.84 -0.88 -11.72
C GLU A 246 -9.71 -1.25 -10.76
N ALA A 247 -8.45 -1.13 -11.21
CA ALA A 247 -7.27 -1.33 -10.38
C ALA A 247 -7.25 -0.39 -9.17
N LYS A 248 -7.53 0.91 -9.40
CA LYS A 248 -7.63 1.91 -8.34
C LYS A 248 -8.70 1.53 -7.32
N ARG A 249 -9.90 1.12 -7.77
CA ARG A 249 -11.00 0.72 -6.88
C ARG A 249 -10.65 -0.53 -6.07
N LYS A 250 -9.98 -1.51 -6.68
CA LYS A 250 -9.50 -2.70 -5.97
C LYS A 250 -8.51 -2.31 -4.87
N ILE A 251 -7.51 -1.50 -5.19
CA ILE A 251 -6.57 -0.97 -4.19
C ILE A 251 -7.32 -0.20 -3.10
N GLU A 252 -8.24 0.70 -3.44
CA GLU A 252 -9.00 1.48 -2.44
C GLU A 252 -9.85 0.58 -1.53
N ASN A 253 -10.55 -0.42 -2.08
CA ASN A 253 -11.33 -1.35 -1.29
C ASN A 253 -10.46 -2.22 -0.38
N SER A 254 -9.28 -2.64 -0.85
CA SER A 254 -8.34 -3.44 -0.07
C SER A 254 -7.65 -2.64 1.03
N LYS A 255 -7.55 -1.30 0.93
CA LYS A 255 -6.99 -0.44 1.99
C LYS A 255 -7.80 -0.47 3.27
N ASP A 256 -9.11 -0.69 3.15
CA ASP A 256 -10.00 -0.76 4.31
C ASP A 256 -9.86 -2.09 5.06
N GLN A 257 -9.32 -3.12 4.39
CA GLN A 257 -9.17 -4.47 4.95
C GLN A 257 -7.74 -4.80 5.34
N TYR A 258 -6.74 -4.26 4.61
CA TYR A 258 -5.34 -4.65 4.72
C TYR A 258 -4.41 -3.44 4.66
N ASP A 259 -3.29 -3.53 5.38
CA ASP A 259 -2.15 -2.66 5.09
C ASP A 259 -1.51 -3.12 3.78
N ILE A 260 -1.86 -2.43 2.69
CA ILE A 260 -1.38 -2.72 1.35
C ILE A 260 0.15 -2.67 1.26
N SER A 261 0.80 -1.78 2.02
CA SER A 261 2.26 -1.67 1.97
C SER A 261 2.91 -2.93 2.53
N ARG A 262 2.39 -3.40 3.67
CA ARG A 262 2.82 -4.66 4.30
C ARG A 262 2.53 -5.86 3.39
N ALA A 263 1.33 -5.93 2.80
CA ALA A 263 0.95 -7.02 1.90
C ALA A 263 1.91 -7.14 0.71
N ILE A 264 2.25 -6.00 0.09
CA ILE A 264 3.19 -5.97 -1.05
C ILE A 264 4.61 -6.32 -0.64
N GLU A 265 5.05 -5.88 0.54
CA GLU A 265 6.38 -6.24 1.04
C GLU A 265 6.50 -7.74 1.30
N ILE A 266 5.48 -8.35 1.91
CA ILE A 266 5.43 -9.80 2.15
C ILE A 266 5.35 -10.56 0.82
N GLU A 267 4.49 -10.14 -0.11
CA GLU A 267 4.43 -10.73 -1.46
C GLU A 267 5.79 -10.65 -2.15
N ALA A 268 6.46 -9.49 -2.18
CA ALA A 268 7.75 -9.35 -2.82
C ALA A 268 8.85 -10.23 -2.18
N LYS A 269 8.78 -10.48 -0.86
CA LYS A 269 9.68 -11.41 -0.16
C LYS A 269 9.39 -12.87 -0.54
N LEU A 270 8.12 -13.22 -0.73
CA LEU A 270 7.65 -14.60 -0.86
C LEU A 270 7.32 -15.05 -2.29
N GLU A 271 7.28 -14.14 -3.27
CA GLU A 271 6.86 -14.39 -4.67
C GLU A 271 7.62 -15.53 -5.35
N ASN A 272 8.87 -15.77 -4.96
CA ASN A 272 9.72 -16.81 -5.55
C ASN A 272 9.56 -18.19 -4.89
N TYR A 273 8.75 -18.31 -3.83
CA TYR A 273 8.52 -19.55 -3.12
C TYR A 273 7.18 -20.12 -3.49
N SER A 274 7.10 -21.45 -3.66
CA SER A 274 5.81 -22.08 -3.84
C SER A 274 5.01 -22.01 -2.53
N ARG A 275 3.68 -22.12 -2.62
CA ARG A 275 2.82 -22.23 -1.44
C ARG A 275 3.25 -23.39 -0.52
N GLU A 276 3.74 -24.49 -1.11
CA GLU A 276 4.25 -25.65 -0.38
C GLU A 276 5.53 -25.32 0.41
N ASP A 277 6.43 -24.54 -0.19
CA ASP A 277 7.65 -24.06 0.49
C ASP A 277 7.31 -23.15 1.66
N ILE A 278 6.34 -22.23 1.50
CA ILE A 278 5.93 -21.30 2.56
C ILE A 278 5.26 -22.05 3.72
N VAL A 279 4.47 -23.08 3.43
CA VAL A 279 3.92 -23.98 4.46
C VAL A 279 5.03 -24.70 5.20
N ALA A 280 6.05 -25.21 4.49
CA ALA A 280 7.20 -25.85 5.13
C ALA A 280 7.99 -24.88 6.03
N MET A 281 8.21 -23.64 5.58
CA MET A 281 8.86 -22.59 6.39
C MET A 281 8.05 -22.22 7.64
N ARG A 282 6.71 -22.12 7.50
CA ARG A 282 5.81 -21.92 8.65
C ARG A 282 5.96 -23.07 9.65
N ASP A 283 5.95 -24.31 9.18
CA ASP A 283 6.04 -25.49 10.04
C ASP A 283 7.42 -25.59 10.72
N GLU A 284 8.50 -25.21 10.03
CA GLU A 284 9.85 -25.10 10.60
C GLU A 284 9.93 -24.02 11.68
N ALA A 285 9.34 -22.84 11.43
CA ALA A 285 9.23 -21.77 12.42
C ALA A 285 8.46 -22.26 13.65
N GLN A 286 7.29 -22.90 13.47
CA GLN A 286 6.51 -23.49 14.55
C GLN A 286 7.29 -24.55 15.33
N ALA A 287 8.05 -25.40 14.65
CA ALA A 287 8.90 -26.41 15.29
C ALA A 287 10.01 -25.75 16.13
N THR A 288 10.63 -24.69 15.61
CA THR A 288 11.64 -23.90 16.32
C THR A 288 11.05 -23.30 17.60
N LEU A 289 9.86 -22.69 17.51
CA LEU A 289 9.16 -22.13 18.67
C LEU A 289 8.79 -23.19 19.69
N LYS A 290 8.29 -24.34 19.24
CA LYS A 290 7.95 -25.46 20.11
C LYS A 290 9.19 -25.99 20.84
N SER A 291 10.34 -26.03 20.17
CA SER A 291 11.60 -26.46 20.78
C SER A 291 12.12 -25.45 21.82
N PHE A 292 11.92 -24.16 21.58
CA PHE A 292 12.45 -23.09 22.44
C PHE A 292 11.53 -22.78 23.62
N PHE A 293 10.23 -22.66 23.40
CA PHE A 293 9.22 -22.30 24.40
C PHE A 293 8.47 -23.51 25.00
N GLY A 294 8.73 -24.73 24.50
CA GLY A 294 8.04 -25.97 24.92
C GLY A 294 6.74 -26.24 24.14
N GLU A 295 5.90 -27.18 24.60
CA GLU A 295 4.63 -27.53 23.91
C GLU A 295 3.52 -26.47 24.05
N SER A 296 3.72 -25.49 24.93
CA SER A 296 2.69 -24.52 25.35
C SER A 296 2.44 -23.29 24.46
N PRO A 297 3.28 -22.85 23.50
CA PRO A 297 3.12 -21.53 22.87
C PRO A 297 1.98 -21.46 21.84
N LEU A 298 1.64 -22.56 21.16
CA LEU A 298 0.67 -22.59 20.04
C LEU A 298 -0.80 -22.72 20.47
N GLN A 299 -1.10 -23.17 21.69
CA GLN A 299 -2.48 -23.22 22.20
C GLN A 299 -3.05 -21.83 22.56
N LEU A 300 -2.25 -20.77 22.41
CA LEU A 300 -2.55 -19.41 22.88
C LEU A 300 -2.49 -18.35 21.77
N MET A 301 -2.18 -18.77 20.55
CA MET A 301 -2.28 -17.95 19.33
C MET A 301 -3.59 -18.18 18.56
N GLN A 302 -4.35 -19.22 18.91
CA GLN A 302 -5.75 -19.41 18.52
C GLN A 302 -6.69 -18.68 19.49
#